data_AF-A0A3D5SGT0-F1
#
_entry.id   AF-A0A3D5SGT0-F1
#
_cell.length_a   1.000
_cell.length_b   1.000
_cell.length_c   1.000
_cell.angle_alpha   90.00
_cell.angle_beta   90.00
_cell.angle_gamma   90.00
#
_symmetry.space_group_name_H-M   'P 1'
#
loop_
_entity.id
_entity.type
_entity.pdbx_description
1 polymer ?
#
loop_
_entity_poly.entity_id
_entity_poly.type
_entity_poly.pdbx_seq_one_letter_code
_entity_poly.pdbx_strand_id
1 'polypeptide(L)'
;MYVDFLHLPHNPNSKSSTDFLVTEYLRLQEHLEALNGHHVSDDALNEAITLYNVNRALTRHLYDERARQPHLIRTSELYALVRVGNFLPVAQHTELLRRTVSDLPSRVGKQRDSI
;
A
#
# COMPACT_ATOMS: atom_id res chain seq x y z
N MET A 1 15.75 14.36 -15.71
CA MET A 1 15.61 13.20 -14.81
C MET A 1 15.79 13.72 -13.40
N TYR A 2 14.78 13.60 -12.54
CA TYR A 2 14.86 13.99 -11.13
C TYR A 2 15.29 12.78 -10.29
N VAL A 3 16.25 12.98 -9.41
CA VAL A 3 16.74 11.98 -8.44
C VAL A 3 16.92 12.70 -7.11
N ASP A 4 16.35 12.15 -6.05
CA ASP A 4 16.45 12.67 -4.69
C ASP A 4 16.77 11.52 -3.73
N PHE A 5 17.49 11.81 -2.66
CA PHE A 5 17.87 10.85 -1.64
C PHE A 5 17.09 11.14 -0.36
N LEU A 6 16.15 10.26 -0.02
CA LEU A 6 15.45 10.30 1.25
C LEU A 6 16.32 9.61 2.31
N HIS A 7 16.83 10.36 3.28
CA HIS A 7 17.56 9.77 4.41
C HIS A 7 16.59 9.27 5.46
N LEU A 8 16.82 8.03 5.92
CA LEU A 8 16.05 7.42 6.99
C LEU A 8 16.89 7.39 8.27
N PRO A 9 16.29 7.59 9.45
CA PRO A 9 17.02 7.56 10.70
C PRO A 9 17.56 6.15 10.95
N HIS A 10 18.86 6.05 11.24
CA HIS A 10 19.48 4.75 11.55
C HIS A 10 18.98 4.14 12.85
N ASN A 11 18.59 4.97 13.83
CA ASN A 11 17.97 4.54 15.07
C ASN A 11 16.55 5.14 15.19
N PRO A 12 15.50 4.45 14.74
CA PRO A 12 14.14 4.98 14.79
C PRO A 12 13.60 5.21 16.21
N ASN A 13 14.23 4.61 17.23
CA ASN A 13 13.81 4.75 18.63
C ASN A 13 14.42 5.98 19.34
N SER A 14 15.31 6.72 18.69
CA SER A 14 15.82 7.98 19.24
C SER A 14 14.71 9.03 19.31
N LYS A 15 14.71 9.84 20.37
CA LYS A 15 13.76 10.95 20.54
C LYS A 15 13.80 11.94 19.37
N SER A 16 14.95 12.10 18.72
CA SER A 16 15.14 13.02 17.59
C SER A 16 14.73 12.45 16.23
N SER A 17 14.39 11.16 16.14
CA SER A 17 14.17 10.50 14.84
C SER A 17 12.88 10.94 14.15
N THR A 18 11.84 11.25 14.93
CA THR A 18 10.58 11.78 14.39
C THR A 18 10.79 13.16 13.77
N ASP A 19 11.42 14.08 14.50
CA ASP A 19 11.68 15.45 14.00
C ASP A 19 12.56 15.44 12.75
N PHE A 20 13.58 14.57 12.73
CA PHE A 20 14.42 14.35 11.56
C PHE A 20 13.62 13.87 10.35
N LEU A 21 12.77 12.85 10.51
CA LEU A 21 11.94 12.32 9.43
C LEU A 21 10.94 13.35 8.91
N VAL A 22 10.29 14.11 9.79
CA VAL A 22 9.36 15.18 9.40
C VAL A 22 10.10 16.21 8.54
N THR A 23 11.30 16.62 8.97
CA THR A 23 12.12 17.57 8.20
C THR A 23 12.47 17.03 6.82
N GLU A 24 12.86 15.75 6.71
CA GLU A 24 13.19 15.14 5.43
C GLU A 24 11.98 14.97 4.50
N TYR A 25 10.79 14.69 5.05
CA TYR A 25 9.57 14.63 4.26
C TYR A 25 9.13 16.00 3.77
N LEU A 26 9.22 17.05 4.60
CA LEU A 26 8.91 18.41 4.19
C LEU A 26 9.86 18.90 3.08
N ARG A 27 11.17 18.64 3.20
CA ARG A 27 12.15 18.93 2.14
C ARG A 27 11.78 18.24 0.83
N LEU A 28 11.42 16.96 0.89
CA LEU A 28 11.02 16.21 -0.30
C LEU A 28 9.72 16.76 -0.91
N GLN A 29 8.74 17.10 -0.08
CA GLN A 29 7.49 17.72 -0.52
C GLN A 29 7.78 19.03 -1.28
N GLU A 30 8.57 19.94 -0.71
CA GLU A 30 8.96 21.20 -1.35
C GLU A 30 9.56 20.99 -2.74
N HIS A 31 10.48 20.02 -2.88
CA HIS A 31 11.07 19.70 -4.18
C HIS A 31 10.03 19.15 -5.18
N LEU A 32 9.12 18.29 -4.74
CA LEU A 32 8.08 17.72 -5.60
C LEU A 32 7.04 18.78 -6.02
N GLU A 33 6.67 19.68 -5.12
CA GLU A 33 5.78 20.82 -5.43
C GLU A 33 6.42 21.74 -6.46
N ALA A 34 7.72 22.05 -6.32
CA ALA A 34 8.45 22.87 -7.28
C ALA A 34 8.53 22.24 -8.68
N LEU A 35 8.64 20.91 -8.77
CA LEU A 35 8.64 20.19 -10.04
C LEU A 35 7.27 20.14 -10.70
N ASN A 36 6.21 19.97 -9.90
CA ASN A 36 4.85 19.76 -10.40
C ASN A 36 4.07 21.09 -10.55
N GLY A 37 4.53 22.17 -9.93
CA GLY A 37 3.81 23.45 -9.87
C GLY A 37 2.51 23.38 -9.06
N HIS A 38 2.33 22.35 -8.24
CA HIS A 38 1.14 22.09 -7.46
C HIS A 38 1.48 21.96 -5.98
N HIS A 39 0.81 22.75 -5.15
CA HIS A 39 0.93 22.66 -3.70
C HIS A 39 0.14 21.46 -3.16
N VAL A 40 0.73 20.75 -2.20
CA VAL A 40 0.14 19.61 -1.51
C VAL A 40 -0.45 20.09 -0.19
N SER A 41 -1.78 20.09 -0.10
CA SER A 41 -2.47 20.46 1.13
C SER A 41 -2.47 19.33 2.17
N ASP A 42 -2.57 19.71 3.44
CA ASP A 42 -2.73 18.76 4.56
C ASP A 42 -3.95 17.84 4.37
N ASP A 43 -5.06 18.38 3.86
CA ASP A 43 -6.28 17.60 3.58
C ASP A 43 -6.02 16.52 2.52
N ALA A 44 -5.31 16.86 1.44
CA ALA A 44 -4.96 15.91 0.39
C ALA A 44 -4.01 14.82 0.91
N LEU A 45 -3.06 15.18 1.78
CA LEU A 45 -2.19 14.21 2.45
C LEU A 45 -2.97 13.27 3.36
N ASN A 46 -3.87 13.80 4.19
CA ASN A 46 -4.71 13.01 5.10
C ASN A 46 -5.63 12.05 4.34
N GLU A 47 -6.22 12.50 3.23
CA GLU A 47 -7.01 11.66 2.34
C GLU A 47 -6.17 10.53 1.74
N ALA A 48 -4.98 10.85 1.22
CA ALA A 48 -4.06 9.86 0.66
C ALA A 48 -3.63 8.83 1.73
N ILE A 49 -3.25 9.27 2.92
CA ILE A 49 -2.88 8.39 4.05
C ILE A 49 -4.02 7.42 4.37
N THR A 50 -5.25 7.94 4.45
CA THR A 50 -6.46 7.12 4.70
C THR A 50 -6.64 6.06 3.64
N LEU A 51 -6.52 6.46 2.36
CA LEU A 51 -6.67 5.57 1.23
C LEU A 51 -5.59 4.47 1.19
N TYR A 52 -4.33 4.81 1.44
CA TYR A 52 -3.24 3.84 1.56
C TYR A 52 -3.44 2.89 2.75
N ASN A 53 -3.99 3.37 3.87
CA ASN A 53 -4.28 2.51 5.02
C ASN A 53 -5.37 1.48 4.72
N VAL A 54 -6.44 1.91 4.04
CA VAL A 54 -7.49 0.99 3.54
C VAL A 54 -6.89 -0.04 2.59
N ASN A 55 -6.07 0.39 1.63
CA ASN A 55 -5.41 -0.49 0.66
C ASN A 55 -4.57 -1.59 1.36
N ARG A 56 -3.75 -1.18 2.35
CA ARG A 56 -2.93 -2.10 3.14
C ARG A 56 -3.78 -3.06 3.98
N ALA A 57 -4.88 -2.59 4.55
CA ALA A 57 -5.79 -3.42 5.33
C ALA A 57 -6.43 -4.51 4.45
N LEU A 58 -6.93 -4.16 3.26
CA LEU A 58 -7.50 -5.12 2.31
C LEU A 58 -6.46 -6.13 1.82
N THR A 59 -5.24 -5.67 1.55
CA THR A 59 -4.13 -6.57 1.17
C THR A 59 -3.85 -7.59 2.27
N ARG A 60 -3.71 -7.15 3.53
CA ARG A 60 -3.50 -8.05 4.68
C ARG A 60 -4.64 -9.05 4.82
N HIS A 61 -5.88 -8.58 4.71
CA HIS A 61 -7.05 -9.44 4.79
C HIS A 61 -7.02 -10.56 3.74
N LEU A 62 -6.65 -10.27 2.48
CA LEU A 62 -6.51 -11.30 1.46
C LEU A 62 -5.38 -12.32 1.77
N TYR A 63 -4.28 -11.88 2.39
CA TYR A 63 -3.25 -12.80 2.87
C TYR A 63 -3.76 -13.68 4.01
N ASP A 64 -4.52 -13.14 4.96
CA ASP A 64 -5.11 -13.88 6.07
C ASP A 64 -6.13 -14.91 5.57
N GLU A 65 -6.99 -14.52 4.62
CA GLU A 65 -7.93 -15.43 3.95
C GLU A 65 -7.21 -16.57 3.23
N ARG A 66 -6.16 -16.26 2.46
CA ARG A 66 -5.35 -17.29 1.81
C ARG A 66 -4.68 -18.21 2.82
N ALA A 67 -4.19 -17.70 3.95
CA ALA A 67 -3.57 -18.51 4.99
C ALA A 67 -4.58 -19.48 5.62
N ARG A 68 -5.82 -19.04 5.84
CA ARG A 68 -6.91 -19.88 6.38
C ARG A 68 -7.47 -20.87 5.36
N GLN A 69 -7.64 -20.44 4.12
CA GLN A 69 -8.32 -21.19 3.06
C GLN A 69 -7.49 -21.16 1.76
N PRO A 70 -6.31 -21.82 1.73
CA PRO A 70 -5.36 -21.72 0.62
C PRO A 70 -5.90 -22.26 -0.72
N HIS A 71 -6.98 -23.04 -0.69
CA HIS A 71 -7.64 -23.56 -1.88
C HIS A 71 -8.52 -22.52 -2.61
N LEU A 72 -8.88 -21.40 -1.96
CA LEU A 72 -9.71 -20.35 -2.57
C LEU A 72 -8.91 -19.31 -3.36
N ILE A 73 -7.68 -19.04 -2.93
CA ILE A 73 -6.80 -18.03 -3.53
C ILE A 73 -5.45 -18.65 -3.85
N ARG A 74 -5.12 -18.79 -5.15
CA ARG A 74 -3.81 -19.28 -5.54
C ARG A 74 -2.74 -18.23 -5.24
N THR A 75 -1.53 -18.67 -4.90
CA THR A 75 -0.38 -17.78 -4.70
C THR A 75 -0.12 -16.89 -5.92
N SER A 76 -0.23 -17.44 -7.13
CA SER A 76 0.00 -16.70 -8.37
C SER A 76 -1.04 -15.60 -8.60
N GLU A 77 -2.31 -15.84 -8.26
CA GLU A 77 -3.38 -14.85 -8.36
C GLU A 77 -3.16 -13.72 -7.35
N LEU A 78 -2.91 -14.07 -6.08
CA LEU A 78 -2.66 -13.07 -5.04
C LEU A 78 -1.43 -12.23 -5.37
N TYR A 79 -0.35 -12.86 -5.83
CA TYR A 79 0.86 -12.16 -6.25
C TYR A 79 0.59 -11.17 -7.39
N ALA A 80 -0.14 -11.58 -8.43
CA ALA A 80 -0.49 -10.68 -9.54
C ALA A 80 -1.33 -9.49 -9.06
N LEU A 81 -2.34 -9.75 -8.22
CA LEU A 81 -3.22 -8.73 -7.66
C LEU A 81 -2.47 -7.72 -6.76
N VAL A 82 -1.52 -8.18 -5.95
CA VAL A 82 -0.71 -7.26 -5.11
C VAL A 82 0.30 -6.51 -5.97
N ARG A 83 0.94 -7.20 -6.93
CA ARG A 83 1.99 -6.60 -7.77
C ARG A 83 1.47 -5.49 -8.68
N VAL A 84 0.27 -5.62 -9.24
CA VAL A 84 -0.30 -4.57 -10.10
C VAL A 84 -0.50 -3.24 -9.37
N GLY A 85 -0.61 -3.25 -8.03
CA GLY A 85 -0.69 -2.04 -7.20
C GLY A 85 0.55 -1.14 -7.27
N ASN A 86 1.70 -1.63 -7.76
CA ASN A 86 2.89 -0.79 -8.00
C ASN A 86 2.77 0.07 -9.28
N PHE A 87 1.79 -0.21 -10.14
CA PHE A 87 1.60 0.44 -11.44
C PHE A 87 0.29 1.21 -11.55
N LEU A 88 -0.63 1.02 -10.59
CA LEU A 88 -1.93 1.67 -10.58
C LEU A 88 -2.00 2.75 -9.51
N PRO A 89 -2.79 3.83 -9.74
CA PRO A 89 -3.20 4.72 -8.68
C PRO A 89 -3.82 3.94 -7.52
N VAL A 90 -3.49 4.31 -6.28
CA VAL A 90 -3.92 3.60 -5.07
C VAL A 90 -5.45 3.48 -4.96
N ALA A 91 -6.21 4.47 -5.46
CA ALA A 91 -7.68 4.40 -5.52
C ALA A 91 -8.18 3.24 -6.39
N GLN A 92 -7.59 3.07 -7.58
CA GLN A 92 -7.96 2.02 -8.51
C GLN A 92 -7.58 0.64 -7.96
N HIS A 93 -6.37 0.52 -7.39
CA HIS A 93 -5.94 -0.73 -6.77
C HIS A 93 -6.80 -1.10 -5.56
N THR A 94 -7.14 -0.11 -4.72
CA THR A 94 -8.05 -0.31 -3.58
C THR A 94 -9.40 -0.86 -4.03
N GLU A 95 -9.97 -0.34 -5.12
CA GLU A 95 -11.24 -0.82 -5.65
C GLU A 95 -11.14 -2.26 -6.19
N LEU A 96 -10.04 -2.61 -6.86
CA LEU A 96 -9.78 -4.00 -7.27
C LEU A 96 -9.70 -4.95 -6.07
N LEU A 97 -9.02 -4.52 -5.00
CA LEU A 97 -8.95 -5.30 -3.76
C LEU A 97 -10.32 -5.45 -3.10
N ARG A 98 -11.14 -4.38 -3.03
CA ARG A 98 -12.50 -4.43 -2.47
C ARG A 98 -13.38 -5.44 -3.21
N ARG A 99 -13.37 -5.40 -4.55
CA ARG A 99 -14.10 -6.37 -5.38
C ARG A 99 -13.64 -7.78 -5.12
N THR A 100 -12.32 -8.00 -5.09
CA THR A 100 -11.75 -9.32 -4.81
C THR A 100 -12.20 -9.86 -3.46
N VAL A 101 -12.17 -9.03 -2.41
CA VAL A 101 -12.64 -9.40 -1.07
C VAL A 101 -14.14 -9.70 -1.06
N SER A 102 -14.94 -8.90 -1.75
CA SER A 102 -16.40 -9.11 -1.87
C SER A 102 -16.75 -10.40 -2.61
N ASP A 103 -15.98 -10.76 -3.63
CA ASP A 103 -16.25 -11.93 -4.47
C ASP A 103 -15.73 -13.23 -3.84
N LEU A 104 -14.77 -13.13 -2.92
CA LEU A 104 -14.08 -14.26 -2.32
C LEU A 104 -15.02 -15.31 -1.69
N PRO A 105 -16.07 -14.95 -0.92
CA PRO A 105 -16.99 -15.93 -0.32
C PRO A 105 -17.75 -16.77 -1.36
N SER A 106 -17.89 -16.29 -2.59
CA SER A 106 -18.57 -17.01 -3.68
C SER A 106 -17.64 -17.95 -4.47
N ARG A 107 -16.33 -17.91 -4.20
CA ARG A 107 -15.35 -18.75 -4.92
C ARG A 107 -15.48 -20.20 -4.49
N VAL A 108 -15.57 -21.09 -5.48
CA VAL A 108 -15.51 -22.53 -5.27
C VAL A 108 -14.08 -23.00 -5.51
N GLY A 109 -13.39 -23.41 -4.44
CA GLY A 109 -12.09 -24.06 -4.52
C GLY A 109 -12.18 -25.49 -3.99
N LYS A 110 -11.66 -26.46 -4.76
CA LYS A 110 -11.51 -27.81 -4.23
C LYS A 110 -10.39 -27.81 -3.20
N GLN A 111 -10.71 -28.11 -1.95
CA GLN A 111 -9.70 -28.36 -0.91
C GLN A 111 -8.80 -29.49 -1.42
N ARG A 112 -7.52 -29.18 -1.67
CA ARG A 112 -6.53 -30.18 -2.02
C ARG A 112 -5.93 -30.66 -0.71
N ASP A 113 -6.21 -31.92 -0.39
CA ASP A 113 -5.46 -32.65 0.62
C ASP A 113 -4.05 -32.83 0.05
N SER A 114 -3.16 -31.89 0.36
CA SER A 114 -1.75 -32.10 0.11
C SER A 114 -1.18 -32.74 1.38
N ILE A 115 -0.80 -34.01 1.25
CA ILE A 115 0.11 -34.74 2.16
C ILE A 115 1.41 -33.96 2.27
#